data_AF-A0A959L432-F1
#
_entry.id   AF-A0A959L432-F1
#
_cell.length_a   1.000
_cell.length_b   1.000
_cell.length_c   1.000
_cell.angle_alpha   90.00
_cell.angle_beta   90.00
_cell.angle_gamma   90.00
#
_symmetry.space_group_name_H-M   'P 1'
#
loop_
_entity.id
_entity.type
_entity.pdbx_description
1 polymer ?
#
loop_
_entity_poly.entity_id
_entity_poly.type
_entity_poly.pdbx_seq_one_letter_code
_entity_poly.pdbx_strand_id
1 'polypeptide(L)'
;EFELKTDLSLLTENERKMIPVLIKAAKIMDDLFWYEAYGSKDKLMAENTNSDLRQYININYGPWDRLNNNEPFLPGISSKPGGANFYPPDMSKEEFENANLTGKSSLYTLIRRDENGELKVIPYHQQFADQVAEAAQLLKEAAMLAEDAGLKNYLSLRSEALLTDDYQPSDFAWLDMKDNTIDIVIGPIETYEDQLFGQKAAHEAYVLVKDKVWSERLARYASFLPFLQDNLPVDVAYKKEKPGLDTELNAYDVIYYAGDCNAGSKTIAINLPNDEHVQLQKGTRRLQLKNAMQAKFDKILVPLANLLIDKDQRHFITFEAFFGNTMFHEVAHGLGIKNTINGKGTVRSALLEHASALEEGKADVLGLFMINQLYDKGEIERDLKEYYVTFLASIFRSVRFGASSAHGKANMVRFNYFKEKGAFSRDEATGTYSVNFDAFRQATNELSGLILTLQGDGDYSAVGKLLKESGIIDATLQADLNRLTEADIPVDVVFKQGPEILGI
;
A
#
# COMPACT_ATOMS: atom_id res chain seq x y z
N GLU A 1 7.18 -6.23 16.81
CA GLU A 1 5.86 -6.92 16.81
C GLU A 1 4.76 -5.97 17.28
N PHE A 2 3.53 -6.17 16.82
CA PHE A 2 2.33 -5.42 17.22
C PHE A 2 1.09 -6.33 17.16
N GLU A 3 0.17 -6.23 18.13
CA GLU A 3 -1.05 -7.04 18.16
C GLU A 3 -2.16 -6.40 17.34
N LEU A 4 -2.70 -7.13 16.36
CA LEU A 4 -3.86 -6.68 15.60
C LEU A 4 -5.13 -6.96 16.39
N LYS A 5 -5.73 -5.88 16.88
CA LYS A 5 -6.97 -5.87 17.67
C LYS A 5 -8.01 -4.98 17.03
N THR A 6 -9.26 -5.21 17.41
CA THR A 6 -10.42 -4.37 17.10
C THR A 6 -11.44 -4.45 18.24
N ASP A 7 -12.40 -3.53 18.27
CA ASP A 7 -13.49 -3.56 19.25
C ASP A 7 -14.59 -4.55 18.82
N LEU A 8 -14.62 -5.71 19.46
CA LEU A 8 -15.60 -6.77 19.20
C LEU A 8 -17.03 -6.42 19.61
N SER A 9 -17.23 -5.33 20.37
CA SER A 9 -18.58 -4.85 20.71
C SER A 9 -19.31 -4.25 19.51
N LEU A 10 -18.57 -3.88 18.46
CA LEU A 10 -19.11 -3.40 17.18
C LEU A 10 -19.77 -4.51 16.35
N LEU A 11 -19.52 -5.78 16.69
CA LEU A 11 -19.92 -6.94 15.89
C LEU A 11 -21.16 -7.64 16.45
N THR A 12 -21.99 -8.18 15.56
CA THR A 12 -23.07 -9.11 15.95
C THR A 12 -22.51 -10.46 16.42
N GLU A 13 -23.36 -11.30 17.03
CA GLU A 13 -22.93 -12.64 17.43
C GLU A 13 -22.52 -13.50 16.22
N ASN A 14 -23.24 -13.37 15.10
CA ASN A 14 -22.93 -14.09 13.88
C ASN A 14 -21.65 -13.58 13.22
N GLU A 15 -21.41 -12.27 13.22
CA GLU A 15 -20.16 -11.68 12.77
C GLU A 15 -18.95 -12.17 13.61
N ARG A 16 -19.08 -12.26 14.94
CA ARG A 16 -18.02 -12.85 15.79
C ARG A 16 -17.73 -14.31 15.46
N LYS A 17 -18.77 -15.11 15.16
CA LYS A 17 -18.61 -16.51 14.72
C LYS A 17 -17.99 -16.62 13.32
N MET A 18 -18.15 -15.59 12.49
CA MET A 18 -17.61 -15.54 11.13
C MET A 18 -16.09 -15.36 11.13
N ILE A 19 -15.52 -14.60 12.08
CA ILE A 19 -14.09 -14.27 12.12
C ILE A 19 -13.18 -15.52 12.05
N PRO A 20 -13.34 -16.56 12.89
CA PRO A 20 -12.50 -17.75 12.81
C PRO A 20 -12.61 -18.49 11.47
N VAL A 21 -13.77 -18.43 10.81
CA VAL A 21 -14.00 -19.05 9.50
C VAL A 21 -13.23 -18.29 8.41
N LEU A 22 -13.33 -16.95 8.42
CA LEU A 22 -12.60 -16.09 7.48
C LEU A 22 -11.09 -16.19 7.66
N ILE A 23 -10.59 -16.26 8.91
CA ILE A 23 -9.17 -16.44 9.18
C ILE A 23 -8.67 -17.80 8.66
N LYS A 24 -9.47 -18.87 8.75
CA LYS A 24 -9.11 -20.17 8.14
C LYS A 24 -8.99 -20.05 6.62
N ALA A 25 -9.93 -19.38 5.96
CA ALA A 25 -9.86 -19.14 4.52
C ALA A 25 -8.63 -18.31 4.13
N ALA A 26 -8.32 -17.26 4.91
CA ALA A 26 -7.13 -16.43 4.72
C ALA A 26 -5.82 -17.22 4.86
N LYS A 27 -5.71 -18.14 5.83
CA LYS A 27 -4.54 -19.01 6.00
C LYS A 27 -4.24 -19.86 4.77
N ILE A 28 -5.26 -20.27 4.01
CA ILE A 28 -5.05 -21.00 2.76
C ILE A 28 -4.33 -20.11 1.75
N MET A 29 -4.71 -18.83 1.63
CA MET A 29 -4.00 -17.87 0.75
C MET A 29 -2.53 -17.71 1.16
N ASP A 30 -2.23 -17.78 2.46
CA ASP A 30 -0.86 -17.75 2.98
C ASP A 30 -0.02 -18.89 2.41
N ASP A 31 -0.56 -20.11 2.43
CA ASP A 31 0.11 -21.30 1.91
C ASP A 31 0.22 -21.29 0.38
N LEU A 32 -0.79 -20.76 -0.33
CA LEU A 32 -0.73 -20.57 -1.79
C LEU A 32 0.36 -19.58 -2.18
N PHE A 33 0.45 -18.45 -1.49
CA PHE A 33 1.48 -17.45 -1.76
C PHE A 33 2.89 -17.97 -1.47
N TRP A 34 3.08 -18.79 -0.44
CA TRP A 34 4.35 -19.50 -0.23
C TRP A 34 4.79 -20.29 -1.46
N TYR A 35 3.85 -21.00 -2.08
CA TYR A 35 4.12 -21.72 -3.31
C TYR A 35 4.45 -20.77 -4.46
N GLU A 36 3.76 -19.65 -4.59
CA GLU A 36 3.97 -18.66 -5.67
C GLU A 36 5.30 -17.91 -5.56
N ALA A 37 5.66 -17.48 -4.34
CA ALA A 37 6.86 -16.70 -4.06
C ALA A 37 8.16 -17.53 -4.11
N TYR A 38 8.06 -18.81 -3.70
CA TYR A 38 9.24 -19.67 -3.52
C TYR A 38 9.03 -21.09 -4.05
N GLY A 39 7.88 -21.70 -3.76
CA GLY A 39 7.62 -23.12 -3.96
C GLY A 39 7.38 -23.82 -2.63
N SER A 40 7.78 -25.09 -2.50
CA SER A 40 7.60 -25.81 -1.23
C SER A 40 8.49 -25.22 -0.13
N LYS A 41 7.86 -24.66 0.92
CA LYS A 41 8.57 -24.13 2.10
C LYS A 41 9.17 -25.22 2.99
N ASP A 42 8.70 -26.47 2.88
CA ASP A 42 9.02 -27.54 3.83
C ASP A 42 10.52 -27.84 3.89
N LYS A 43 11.16 -27.96 2.73
CA LYS A 43 12.60 -28.22 2.66
C LYS A 43 13.41 -27.05 3.24
N LEU A 44 13.08 -25.82 2.84
CA LEU A 44 13.73 -24.61 3.35
C LEU A 44 13.62 -24.51 4.87
N MET A 45 12.43 -24.77 5.43
CA MET A 45 12.19 -24.71 6.86
C MET A 45 12.81 -25.88 7.64
N ALA A 46 12.91 -27.06 7.03
CA ALA A 46 13.55 -28.22 7.65
C ALA A 46 15.09 -28.06 7.74
N GLU A 47 15.71 -27.45 6.72
CA GLU A 47 17.16 -27.20 6.66
C GLU A 47 17.61 -26.08 7.61
N ASN A 48 16.69 -25.21 8.07
CA ASN A 48 16.98 -24.09 8.95
C ASN A 48 16.33 -24.30 10.32
N THR A 49 17.12 -24.68 11.34
CA THR A 49 16.62 -24.99 12.69
C THR A 49 16.70 -23.84 13.69
N ASN A 50 17.42 -22.75 13.37
CA ASN A 50 17.48 -21.55 14.20
C ASN A 50 16.13 -20.82 14.18
N SER A 51 15.58 -20.49 15.37
CA SER A 51 14.26 -19.88 15.51
C SER A 51 14.14 -18.52 14.81
N ASP A 52 15.15 -17.67 14.98
CA ASP A 52 15.15 -16.30 14.49
C ASP A 52 15.30 -16.30 12.97
N LEU A 53 16.13 -17.22 12.46
CA LEU A 53 16.28 -17.42 11.03
C LEU A 53 15.00 -17.94 10.38
N ARG A 54 14.32 -18.92 10.99
CA ARG A 54 13.00 -19.40 10.53
C ARG A 54 11.96 -18.28 10.56
N GLN A 55 11.98 -17.45 11.60
CA GLN A 55 11.11 -16.29 11.68
C GLN A 55 11.41 -15.30 10.55
N TYR A 56 12.69 -15.04 10.25
CA TYR A 56 13.09 -14.15 9.15
C TYR A 56 12.70 -14.70 7.77
N ILE A 57 12.85 -16.01 7.56
CA ILE A 57 12.34 -16.73 6.38
C ILE A 57 10.83 -16.59 6.27
N ASN A 58 10.10 -16.73 7.38
CA ASN A 58 8.65 -16.56 7.42
C ASN A 58 8.20 -15.14 7.09
N ILE A 59 8.88 -14.13 7.63
CA ILE A 59 8.60 -12.72 7.34
C ILE A 59 8.76 -12.45 5.84
N ASN A 60 9.75 -13.07 5.20
CA ASN A 60 10.09 -12.81 3.81
C ASN A 60 9.45 -13.77 2.79
N TYR A 61 8.71 -14.80 3.23
CA TYR A 61 8.17 -15.83 2.35
C TYR A 61 9.25 -16.44 1.43
N GLY A 62 10.43 -16.66 2.00
CA GLY A 62 11.60 -17.16 1.28
C GLY A 62 12.94 -16.68 1.85
N PRO A 63 14.06 -17.09 1.23
CA PRO A 63 15.42 -16.81 1.70
C PRO A 63 16.01 -15.48 1.19
N TRP A 64 15.17 -14.52 0.79
CA TRP A 64 15.57 -13.22 0.23
C TRP A 64 15.01 -12.07 1.07
N ASP A 65 15.84 -11.08 1.36
CA ASP A 65 15.44 -9.93 2.16
C ASP A 65 14.64 -8.93 1.31
N ARG A 66 13.32 -8.93 1.45
CA ARG A 66 12.41 -8.08 0.69
C ARG A 66 12.63 -6.58 0.94
N LEU A 67 13.19 -6.20 2.09
CA LEU A 67 13.48 -4.81 2.43
C LEU A 67 14.90 -4.40 2.00
N ASN A 68 15.73 -5.35 1.58
CA ASN A 68 17.06 -5.12 1.05
C ASN A 68 17.20 -5.65 -0.39
N ASN A 69 16.31 -5.20 -1.27
CA ASN A 69 16.33 -5.50 -2.72
C ASN A 69 16.30 -7.00 -3.07
N ASN A 70 15.71 -7.85 -2.24
CA ASN A 70 15.69 -9.31 -2.39
C ASN A 70 17.09 -9.95 -2.39
N GLU A 71 18.07 -9.34 -1.73
CA GLU A 71 19.38 -9.97 -1.54
C GLU A 71 19.22 -11.28 -0.72
N PRO A 72 19.86 -12.38 -1.14
CA PRO A 72 19.79 -13.63 -0.41
C PRO A 72 20.54 -13.50 0.92
N PHE A 73 19.90 -13.94 2.02
CA PHE A 73 20.52 -13.92 3.36
C PHE A 73 20.96 -15.32 3.83
N LEU A 74 20.73 -16.36 3.04
CA LEU A 74 21.19 -17.72 3.31
C LEU A 74 22.36 -18.13 2.39
N PRO A 75 23.34 -18.89 2.91
CA PRO A 75 24.45 -19.39 2.09
C PRO A 75 23.95 -20.37 1.02
N GLY A 76 24.50 -20.26 -0.20
CA GLY A 76 24.18 -21.17 -1.31
C GLY A 76 22.86 -20.88 -2.03
N ILE A 77 22.11 -19.86 -1.62
CA ILE A 77 20.92 -19.38 -2.32
C ILE A 77 21.33 -18.38 -3.41
N SER A 78 20.81 -18.57 -4.62
CA SER A 78 20.98 -17.63 -5.74
C SER A 78 20.08 -16.40 -5.58
N SER A 79 20.28 -15.38 -6.42
CA SER A 79 19.34 -14.26 -6.52
C SER A 79 17.90 -14.75 -6.77
N LYS A 80 16.93 -14.01 -6.23
CA LYS A 80 15.50 -14.33 -6.40
C LYS A 80 15.16 -14.35 -7.90
N PRO A 81 14.53 -15.43 -8.42
CA PRO A 81 14.07 -15.45 -9.80
C PRO A 81 13.03 -14.35 -10.03
N GLY A 82 13.19 -13.57 -11.11
CA GLY A 82 12.25 -12.48 -11.41
C GLY A 82 10.82 -12.98 -11.65
N GLY A 83 10.65 -14.21 -12.15
CA GLY A 83 9.34 -14.82 -12.34
C GLY A 83 8.80 -15.57 -11.12
N ALA A 84 9.47 -15.46 -9.96
CA ALA A 84 9.21 -16.26 -8.77
C ALA A 84 8.99 -17.75 -9.12
N ASN A 85 7.90 -18.36 -8.64
CA ASN A 85 7.49 -19.71 -9.03
C ASN A 85 6.31 -19.72 -10.03
N PHE A 86 6.02 -18.60 -10.70
CA PHE A 86 4.96 -18.52 -11.69
C PHE A 86 5.32 -19.17 -13.04
N TYR A 87 6.63 -19.22 -13.35
CA TYR A 87 7.18 -19.71 -14.60
C TYR A 87 8.28 -20.77 -14.33
N PRO A 88 8.63 -21.62 -15.32
CA PRO A 88 9.78 -22.51 -15.19
C PRO A 88 11.07 -21.70 -15.00
N PRO A 89 11.98 -22.11 -14.10
CA PRO A 89 13.19 -21.34 -13.77
C PRO A 89 14.21 -21.26 -14.92
N ASP A 90 14.11 -22.17 -15.90
CA ASP A 90 14.94 -22.23 -17.10
C ASP A 90 14.27 -21.57 -18.32
N MET A 91 13.07 -21.01 -18.17
CA MET A 91 12.32 -20.40 -19.26
C MET A 91 12.93 -19.04 -19.63
N SER A 92 13.19 -18.85 -20.92
CA SER A 92 13.59 -17.54 -21.44
C SER A 92 12.38 -16.65 -21.77
N LYS A 93 12.57 -15.32 -21.81
CA LYS A 93 11.50 -14.41 -22.25
C LYS A 93 11.06 -14.68 -23.69
N GLU A 94 12.01 -14.93 -24.58
CA GLU A 94 11.75 -15.25 -25.99
C GLU A 94 10.93 -16.55 -26.14
N GLU A 95 11.25 -17.57 -25.35
CA GLU A 95 10.48 -18.83 -25.32
C GLU A 95 9.01 -18.56 -24.94
N PHE A 96 8.79 -17.78 -23.88
CA PHE A 96 7.44 -17.40 -23.46
C PHE A 96 6.71 -16.57 -24.52
N GLU A 97 7.37 -15.58 -25.12
CA GLU A 97 6.78 -14.71 -26.13
C GLU A 97 6.36 -15.49 -27.39
N ASN A 98 7.21 -16.42 -27.84
CA ASN A 98 6.97 -17.25 -29.02
C ASN A 98 5.98 -18.40 -28.79
N ALA A 99 5.75 -18.82 -27.54
CA ALA A 99 4.81 -19.89 -27.23
C ALA A 99 3.36 -19.50 -27.58
N ASN A 100 2.73 -20.22 -28.49
CA ASN A 100 1.33 -19.98 -28.88
C ASN A 100 0.37 -20.72 -27.94
N LEU A 101 0.24 -20.21 -26.71
CA LEU A 101 -0.58 -20.81 -25.65
C LEU A 101 -1.70 -19.88 -25.20
N THR A 102 -2.94 -20.32 -25.35
CA THR A 102 -4.11 -19.58 -24.86
C THR A 102 -4.04 -19.41 -23.35
N GLY A 103 -4.26 -18.19 -22.86
CA GLY A 103 -4.26 -17.89 -21.42
C GLY A 103 -2.88 -17.77 -20.77
N LYS A 104 -1.77 -17.84 -21.54
CA LYS A 104 -0.41 -17.71 -20.98
C LYS A 104 -0.14 -16.39 -20.26
N SER A 105 -0.85 -15.33 -20.64
CA SER A 105 -0.77 -14.00 -20.04
C SER A 105 -1.96 -13.66 -19.13
N SER A 106 -2.79 -14.65 -18.80
CA SER A 106 -3.83 -14.47 -17.78
C SER A 106 -3.19 -14.22 -16.41
N LEU A 107 -3.87 -13.42 -15.59
CA LEU A 107 -3.54 -13.18 -14.18
C LEU A 107 -3.55 -14.48 -13.37
N TYR A 108 -4.42 -15.42 -13.73
CA TYR A 108 -4.78 -16.59 -12.93
C TYR A 108 -4.26 -17.90 -13.53
N THR A 109 -3.06 -17.87 -14.12
CA THR A 109 -2.43 -19.07 -14.69
C THR A 109 -0.95 -19.16 -14.36
N LEU A 110 -0.48 -20.39 -14.13
CA LEU A 110 0.94 -20.72 -14.05
C LEU A 110 1.44 -21.25 -15.39
N ILE A 111 2.70 -21.00 -15.69
CA ILE A 111 3.41 -21.63 -16.80
C ILE A 111 4.26 -22.77 -16.24
N ARG A 112 4.15 -23.94 -16.84
CA ARG A 112 4.92 -25.14 -16.47
C ARG A 112 5.47 -25.80 -17.72
N ARG A 113 6.42 -26.71 -17.54
CA ARG A 113 6.83 -27.65 -18.59
C ARG A 113 5.96 -28.89 -18.55
N ASP A 114 5.62 -29.43 -19.71
CA ASP A 114 5.02 -30.75 -19.85
C ASP A 114 6.10 -31.86 -19.88
N GLU A 115 5.69 -33.09 -20.15
CA GLU A 115 6.59 -34.25 -20.22
C GLU A 115 7.60 -34.18 -21.39
N ASN A 116 7.30 -33.38 -22.42
CA ASN A 116 8.17 -33.16 -23.57
C ASN A 116 9.10 -31.95 -23.38
N GLY A 117 8.98 -31.24 -22.26
CA GLY A 117 9.71 -30.01 -21.98
C GLY A 117 9.09 -28.75 -22.60
N GLU A 118 7.93 -28.87 -23.24
CA GLU A 118 7.22 -27.74 -23.86
C GLU A 118 6.44 -26.95 -22.80
N LEU A 119 6.25 -25.64 -23.04
CA LEU A 119 5.47 -24.81 -22.14
C LEU A 119 3.98 -25.19 -22.20
N LYS A 120 3.35 -25.25 -21.03
CA LYS A 120 1.90 -25.40 -20.85
C LYS A 120 1.35 -24.40 -19.85
N VAL A 121 0.06 -24.10 -19.97
CA VAL A 121 -0.70 -23.21 -19.09
C VAL A 121 -1.51 -24.06 -18.11
N ILE A 122 -1.45 -23.73 -16.82
CA ILE A 122 -2.27 -24.35 -15.78
C ILE A 122 -3.05 -23.25 -15.04
N PRO A 123 -4.39 -23.22 -15.11
CA PRO A 123 -5.22 -22.31 -14.32
C PRO A 123 -5.03 -22.50 -12.81
N TYR A 124 -5.18 -21.44 -12.03
CA TYR A 124 -5.00 -21.48 -10.57
C TYR A 124 -5.97 -22.43 -9.90
N HIS A 125 -7.25 -22.41 -10.29
CA HIS A 125 -8.26 -23.34 -9.74
C HIS A 125 -7.92 -24.82 -10.01
N GLN A 126 -7.07 -25.13 -11.00
CA GLN A 126 -6.60 -26.49 -11.27
C GLN A 126 -5.32 -26.82 -10.51
N GLN A 127 -4.37 -25.88 -10.47
CA GLN A 127 -3.12 -26.07 -9.72
C GLN A 127 -3.39 -26.26 -8.23
N PHE A 128 -4.33 -25.49 -7.69
CA PHE A 128 -4.61 -25.37 -6.27
C PHE A 128 -5.97 -25.96 -5.89
N ALA A 129 -6.46 -26.94 -6.67
CA ALA A 129 -7.83 -27.44 -6.62
C ALA A 129 -8.33 -27.76 -5.21
N ASP A 130 -7.53 -28.48 -4.41
CA ASP A 130 -7.91 -28.86 -3.04
C ASP A 130 -7.99 -27.63 -2.12
N GLN A 131 -7.00 -26.75 -2.19
CA GLN A 131 -6.93 -25.54 -1.38
C GLN A 131 -8.06 -24.57 -1.70
N VAL A 132 -8.32 -24.31 -2.98
CA VAL A 132 -9.39 -23.38 -3.38
C VAL A 132 -10.77 -23.95 -3.12
N ALA A 133 -10.94 -25.29 -3.17
CA ALA A 133 -12.18 -25.95 -2.76
C ALA A 133 -12.46 -25.76 -1.27
N GLU A 134 -11.45 -25.91 -0.41
CA GLU A 134 -11.58 -25.66 1.03
C GLU A 134 -11.87 -24.18 1.32
N ALA A 135 -11.12 -23.25 0.70
CA ALA A 135 -11.34 -21.82 0.87
C ALA A 135 -12.75 -21.39 0.40
N ALA A 136 -13.21 -21.90 -0.74
CA ALA A 136 -14.56 -21.67 -1.25
C ALA A 136 -15.63 -22.17 -0.27
N GLN A 137 -15.46 -23.37 0.30
CA GLN A 137 -16.39 -23.90 1.29
C GLN A 137 -16.46 -23.03 2.56
N LEU A 138 -15.31 -22.56 3.06
CA LEU A 138 -15.25 -21.64 4.20
C LEU A 138 -15.92 -20.30 3.90
N LEU A 139 -15.76 -19.74 2.69
CA LEU A 139 -16.47 -18.52 2.29
C LEU A 139 -17.99 -18.73 2.19
N LYS A 140 -18.46 -19.89 1.73
CA LYS A 140 -19.89 -20.25 1.78
C LYS A 140 -20.41 -20.36 3.20
N GLU A 141 -19.63 -20.94 4.11
CA GLU A 141 -19.97 -20.99 5.54
C GLU A 141 -20.07 -19.60 6.15
N ALA A 142 -19.11 -18.72 5.86
CA ALA A 142 -19.18 -17.32 6.27
C ALA A 142 -20.41 -16.61 5.66
N ALA A 143 -20.76 -16.87 4.39
CA ALA A 143 -21.95 -16.31 3.75
C ALA A 143 -23.26 -16.75 4.42
N MET A 144 -23.31 -17.95 5.03
CA MET A 144 -24.47 -18.40 5.81
C MET A 144 -24.62 -17.65 7.14
N LEU A 145 -23.51 -17.14 7.70
CA LEU A 145 -23.50 -16.31 8.91
C LEU A 145 -23.76 -14.82 8.62
N ALA A 146 -23.59 -14.39 7.36
CA ALA A 146 -23.73 -12.99 6.99
C ALA A 146 -25.20 -12.54 7.03
N GLU A 147 -25.48 -11.61 7.95
CA GLU A 147 -26.79 -10.94 8.09
C GLU A 147 -26.93 -9.80 7.06
N ASP A 148 -25.82 -9.14 6.71
CA ASP A 148 -25.77 -8.15 5.63
C ASP A 148 -25.89 -8.83 4.26
N ALA A 149 -26.85 -8.38 3.44
CA ALA A 149 -27.14 -8.98 2.14
C ALA A 149 -26.00 -8.75 1.13
N GLY A 150 -25.31 -7.61 1.20
CA GLY A 150 -24.17 -7.28 0.34
C GLY A 150 -22.99 -8.21 0.60
N LEU A 151 -22.62 -8.37 1.88
CA LEU A 151 -21.58 -9.28 2.33
C LEU A 151 -21.89 -10.73 1.98
N LYS A 152 -23.12 -11.17 2.23
CA LYS A 152 -23.56 -12.51 1.84
C LYS A 152 -23.41 -12.77 0.34
N ASN A 153 -23.83 -11.81 -0.49
CA ASN A 153 -23.71 -11.91 -1.95
C ASN A 153 -22.24 -11.96 -2.39
N TYR A 154 -21.41 -11.05 -1.88
CA TYR A 154 -19.99 -11.00 -2.17
C TYR A 154 -19.28 -12.31 -1.78
N LEU A 155 -19.45 -12.80 -0.56
CA LEU A 155 -18.83 -14.05 -0.09
C LEU A 155 -19.24 -15.25 -0.95
N SER A 156 -20.51 -15.31 -1.38
CA SER A 156 -21.02 -16.37 -2.25
C SER A 156 -20.37 -16.33 -3.64
N LEU A 157 -20.27 -15.16 -4.25
CA LEU A 157 -19.65 -14.99 -5.57
C LEU A 157 -18.13 -15.16 -5.52
N ARG A 158 -17.47 -14.68 -4.47
CA ARG A 158 -16.02 -14.87 -4.28
C ARG A 158 -15.69 -16.34 -4.04
N SER A 159 -16.55 -17.09 -3.35
CA SER A 159 -16.43 -18.54 -3.27
C SER A 159 -16.47 -19.21 -4.64
N GLU A 160 -17.33 -18.77 -5.55
CA GLU A 160 -17.41 -19.33 -6.90
C GLU A 160 -16.16 -18.95 -7.73
N ALA A 161 -15.72 -17.70 -7.64
CA ALA A 161 -14.55 -17.19 -8.34
C ALA A 161 -13.28 -18.01 -8.05
N LEU A 162 -13.06 -18.42 -6.80
CA LEU A 162 -11.92 -19.28 -6.43
C LEU A 162 -11.91 -20.64 -7.16
N LEU A 163 -13.09 -21.13 -7.60
CA LEU A 163 -13.24 -22.40 -8.28
C LEU A 163 -13.19 -22.29 -9.81
N THR A 164 -13.32 -21.08 -10.36
CA THR A 164 -13.47 -20.83 -11.79
C THR A 164 -12.39 -19.92 -12.38
N ASP A 165 -11.65 -19.22 -11.54
CA ASP A 165 -10.77 -18.10 -11.88
C ASP A 165 -11.50 -16.89 -12.52
N ASP A 166 -12.83 -16.80 -12.40
CA ASP A 166 -13.61 -15.63 -12.85
C ASP A 166 -13.99 -14.73 -11.67
N TYR A 167 -13.11 -13.77 -11.36
CA TYR A 167 -13.24 -12.89 -10.19
C TYR A 167 -14.13 -11.67 -10.42
N GLN A 168 -14.35 -11.28 -11.68
CA GLN A 168 -15.00 -10.03 -12.02
C GLN A 168 -16.43 -9.88 -11.43
N PRO A 169 -17.32 -10.90 -11.47
CA PRO A 169 -18.63 -10.81 -10.84
C PRO A 169 -18.56 -10.52 -9.33
N SER A 170 -17.58 -11.13 -8.65
CA SER A 170 -17.38 -10.93 -7.22
C SER A 170 -16.79 -9.56 -6.89
N ASP A 171 -15.95 -9.00 -7.76
CA ASP A 171 -15.40 -7.65 -7.60
C ASP A 171 -16.49 -6.58 -7.72
N PHE A 172 -17.42 -6.73 -8.67
CA PHE A 172 -18.60 -5.88 -8.75
C PHE A 172 -19.45 -5.98 -7.47
N ALA A 173 -19.69 -7.19 -6.97
CA ALA A 173 -20.44 -7.40 -5.74
C ALA A 173 -19.73 -6.82 -4.51
N TRP A 174 -18.40 -6.89 -4.45
CA TRP A 174 -17.60 -6.30 -3.39
C TRP A 174 -17.75 -4.77 -3.36
N LEU A 175 -17.68 -4.12 -4.53
CA LEU A 175 -17.90 -2.68 -4.66
C LEU A 175 -19.34 -2.28 -4.32
N ASP A 176 -20.34 -3.13 -4.60
CA ASP A 176 -21.75 -2.86 -4.27
C ASP A 176 -22.07 -2.98 -2.78
N MET A 177 -21.30 -3.78 -2.03
CA MET A 177 -21.47 -3.94 -0.59
C MET A 177 -21.03 -2.67 0.18
N LYS A 178 -21.96 -1.91 0.78
CA LYS A 178 -21.63 -0.65 1.48
C LYS A 178 -21.84 -0.68 3.01
N ASP A 179 -22.85 -1.41 3.48
CA ASP A 179 -23.33 -1.30 4.87
C ASP A 179 -22.67 -2.31 5.85
N ASN A 180 -21.84 -3.20 5.31
CA ASN A 180 -21.14 -4.24 6.03
C ASN A 180 -20.30 -3.70 7.20
N THR A 181 -20.21 -4.49 8.29
CA THR A 181 -19.25 -4.24 9.39
C THR A 181 -18.00 -5.08 9.22
N ILE A 182 -18.14 -6.37 8.91
CA ILE A 182 -17.02 -7.22 8.49
C ILE A 182 -16.78 -7.06 6.99
N ASP A 183 -15.51 -6.99 6.59
CA ASP A 183 -15.07 -7.04 5.20
C ASP A 183 -13.96 -8.09 5.06
N ILE A 184 -13.80 -8.62 3.86
CA ILE A 184 -12.69 -9.51 3.53
C ILE A 184 -12.25 -9.25 2.09
N VAL A 185 -10.96 -9.05 1.91
CA VAL A 185 -10.31 -9.07 0.60
C VAL A 185 -9.57 -10.41 0.54
N ILE A 186 -9.87 -11.26 -0.44
CA ILE A 186 -9.31 -12.63 -0.51
C ILE A 186 -9.22 -13.14 -1.95
N GLY A 187 -8.05 -13.65 -2.36
CA GLY A 187 -7.83 -14.25 -3.68
C GLY A 187 -6.50 -13.82 -4.30
N PRO A 188 -6.25 -14.13 -5.58
CA PRO A 188 -5.13 -13.61 -6.35
C PRO A 188 -5.40 -12.16 -6.80
N ILE A 189 -4.58 -11.20 -6.35
CA ILE A 189 -4.89 -9.75 -6.50
C ILE A 189 -3.76 -8.96 -7.16
N GLU A 190 -2.60 -8.86 -6.50
CA GLU A 190 -1.50 -8.00 -6.93
C GLU A 190 -0.49 -8.75 -7.80
N THR A 191 0.16 -8.07 -8.76
CA THR A 191 1.12 -8.72 -9.68
C THR A 191 2.59 -8.42 -9.38
N TYR A 192 2.88 -7.83 -8.22
CA TYR A 192 4.23 -7.35 -7.87
C TYR A 192 5.26 -8.47 -7.70
N GLU A 193 4.82 -9.67 -7.31
CA GLU A 193 5.70 -10.82 -7.14
C GLU A 193 6.24 -11.34 -8.50
N ASP A 194 5.50 -11.12 -9.60
CA ASP A 194 5.98 -11.34 -10.95
C ASP A 194 6.81 -10.14 -11.44
N GLN A 195 8.09 -10.13 -11.09
CA GLN A 195 9.05 -9.13 -11.56
C GLN A 195 9.56 -9.41 -12.99
N LEU A 196 9.15 -10.51 -13.62
CA LEU A 196 9.57 -10.87 -14.97
C LEU A 196 8.72 -10.17 -16.03
N PHE A 197 7.39 -10.24 -15.85
CA PHE A 197 6.40 -9.69 -16.77
C PHE A 197 5.30 -8.87 -16.09
N GLY A 198 5.11 -8.97 -14.77
CA GLY A 198 4.03 -8.30 -14.04
C GLY A 198 2.63 -8.78 -14.41
N GLN A 199 2.51 -10.01 -14.89
CA GLN A 199 1.26 -10.57 -15.44
C GLN A 199 0.54 -11.52 -14.49
N LYS A 200 1.16 -11.98 -13.41
CA LYS A 200 0.63 -13.06 -12.56
C LYS A 200 0.23 -12.52 -11.21
N ALA A 201 -1.02 -12.77 -10.82
CA ALA A 201 -1.56 -12.27 -9.57
C ALA A 201 -1.19 -13.21 -8.42
N ALA A 202 -0.73 -12.67 -7.31
CA ALA A 202 -0.36 -13.40 -6.11
C ALA A 202 -1.54 -13.51 -5.14
N HIS A 203 -1.68 -14.66 -4.47
CA HIS A 203 -2.72 -14.86 -3.47
C HIS A 203 -2.46 -14.04 -2.21
N GLU A 204 -3.49 -13.35 -1.73
CA GLU A 204 -3.47 -12.63 -0.47
C GLU A 204 -4.84 -12.61 0.20
N ALA A 205 -4.86 -12.29 1.50
CA ALA A 205 -6.09 -11.99 2.21
C ALA A 205 -5.93 -10.97 3.33
N TYR A 206 -6.97 -10.17 3.52
CA TYR A 206 -7.18 -9.27 4.64
C TYR A 206 -8.53 -9.55 5.26
N VAL A 207 -8.57 -9.84 6.56
CA VAL A 207 -9.83 -9.88 7.33
C VAL A 207 -9.97 -8.56 8.08
N LEU A 208 -11.10 -7.88 7.90
CA LEU A 208 -11.26 -6.47 8.23
C LEU A 208 -12.53 -6.20 9.04
N VAL A 209 -12.47 -5.21 9.92
CA VAL A 209 -13.63 -4.61 10.60
C VAL A 209 -13.70 -3.13 10.23
N LYS A 210 -14.80 -2.72 9.62
CA LYS A 210 -15.04 -1.36 9.13
C LYS A 210 -15.26 -0.40 10.30
N ASP A 211 -14.48 0.67 10.34
CA ASP A 211 -14.68 1.78 11.27
C ASP A 211 -15.71 2.75 10.66
N LYS A 212 -16.99 2.51 10.97
CA LYS A 212 -18.10 3.28 10.41
C LYS A 212 -18.01 4.78 10.74
N VAL A 213 -17.53 5.14 11.92
CA VAL A 213 -17.38 6.55 12.36
C VAL A 213 -16.33 7.26 11.52
N TRP A 214 -15.16 6.64 11.33
CA TRP A 214 -14.14 7.22 10.46
C TRP A 214 -14.58 7.21 8.99
N SER A 215 -15.20 6.14 8.50
CA SER A 215 -15.77 6.09 7.15
C SER A 215 -16.75 7.21 6.86
N GLU A 216 -17.63 7.57 7.79
CA GLU A 216 -18.54 8.73 7.65
C GLU A 216 -17.79 10.05 7.51
N ARG A 217 -16.71 10.24 8.29
CA ARG A 217 -15.83 11.43 8.17
C ARG A 217 -15.16 11.48 6.79
N LEU A 218 -14.73 10.33 6.28
CA LEU A 218 -14.10 10.23 4.95
C LEU A 218 -15.10 10.55 3.83
N ALA A 219 -16.34 10.07 3.95
CA ALA A 219 -17.43 10.43 3.03
C ALA A 219 -17.71 11.94 3.03
N ARG A 220 -17.63 12.59 4.21
CA ARG A 220 -17.74 14.06 4.31
C ARG A 220 -16.61 14.75 3.55
N TYR A 221 -15.36 14.33 3.70
CA TYR A 221 -14.23 14.92 2.95
C TYR A 221 -14.35 14.71 1.44
N ALA A 222 -14.87 13.56 0.99
CA ALA A 222 -15.12 13.29 -0.42
C ALA A 222 -16.07 14.32 -1.06
N SER A 223 -17.01 14.89 -0.30
CA SER A 223 -17.89 15.95 -0.79
C SER A 223 -17.17 17.27 -1.12
N PHE A 224 -15.97 17.48 -0.58
CA PHE A 224 -15.15 18.66 -0.84
C PHE A 224 -14.19 18.50 -2.03
N LEU A 225 -14.10 17.33 -2.66
CA LEU A 225 -13.16 17.09 -3.77
C LEU A 225 -13.28 18.11 -4.91
N PRO A 226 -14.48 18.49 -5.38
CA PRO A 226 -14.60 19.54 -6.40
C PRO A 226 -14.02 20.88 -5.95
N PHE A 227 -14.31 21.28 -4.70
CA PHE A 227 -13.76 22.50 -4.12
C PHE A 227 -12.23 22.44 -4.04
N LEU A 228 -11.66 21.31 -3.61
CA LEU A 228 -10.21 21.13 -3.50
C LEU A 228 -9.52 21.18 -4.88
N GLN A 229 -10.14 20.59 -5.90
CA GLN A 229 -9.66 20.64 -7.29
C GLN A 229 -9.69 22.07 -7.87
N ASP A 230 -10.77 22.82 -7.64
CA ASP A 230 -10.90 24.20 -8.13
C ASP A 230 -9.91 25.16 -7.44
N ASN A 231 -9.49 24.83 -6.22
CA ASN A 231 -8.60 25.66 -5.40
C ASN A 231 -7.13 25.22 -5.41
N LEU A 232 -6.73 24.34 -6.32
CA LEU A 232 -5.32 23.96 -6.47
C LEU A 232 -4.41 25.21 -6.64
N PRO A 233 -3.17 25.20 -6.12
CA PRO A 233 -2.28 26.36 -6.11
C PRO A 233 -1.55 26.55 -7.46
N VAL A 234 -2.30 26.57 -8.55
CA VAL A 234 -1.83 26.72 -9.94
C VAL A 234 -2.79 27.60 -10.74
N ASP A 235 -2.39 28.01 -11.95
CA ASP A 235 -3.27 28.75 -12.85
C ASP A 235 -4.49 27.93 -13.30
N VAL A 236 -5.56 28.62 -13.68
CA VAL A 236 -6.85 28.01 -14.10
C VAL A 236 -6.67 26.99 -15.22
N ALA A 237 -5.68 27.17 -16.10
CA ALA A 237 -5.42 26.26 -17.21
C ALA A 237 -5.12 24.81 -16.75
N TYR A 238 -4.56 24.65 -15.56
CA TYR A 238 -4.16 23.38 -14.94
C TYR A 238 -5.27 22.70 -14.13
N LYS A 239 -6.43 23.35 -13.95
CA LYS A 239 -7.50 22.88 -13.05
C LYS A 239 -8.68 22.21 -13.77
N LYS A 240 -8.48 21.79 -15.02
CA LYS A 240 -9.57 21.29 -15.88
C LYS A 240 -10.08 19.89 -15.52
N GLU A 241 -9.26 19.11 -14.84
CA GLU A 241 -9.63 17.76 -14.40
C GLU A 241 -10.80 17.82 -13.42
N LYS A 242 -11.66 16.80 -13.47
CA LYS A 242 -12.75 16.62 -12.50
C LYS A 242 -12.42 15.40 -11.63
N PRO A 243 -12.54 15.51 -10.30
CA PRO A 243 -12.36 14.34 -9.44
C PRO A 243 -13.35 13.25 -9.82
N GLY A 244 -12.91 11.99 -9.75
CA GLY A 244 -13.82 10.84 -9.88
C GLY A 244 -14.79 10.85 -8.70
N LEU A 245 -16.10 10.76 -8.99
CA LEU A 245 -17.14 10.72 -7.95
C LEU A 245 -17.38 9.29 -7.41
N ASP A 246 -16.88 8.28 -8.12
CA ASP A 246 -17.17 6.86 -7.88
C ASP A 246 -16.06 6.16 -7.10
N THR A 247 -15.44 6.82 -6.12
CA THR A 247 -14.42 6.19 -5.27
C THR A 247 -14.84 6.20 -3.82
N GLU A 248 -15.01 5.02 -3.24
CA GLU A 248 -15.35 4.86 -1.82
C GLU A 248 -14.05 4.91 -1.00
N LEU A 249 -14.03 5.71 0.07
CA LEU A 249 -12.89 5.82 0.98
C LEU A 249 -13.35 5.45 2.39
N ASN A 250 -12.76 4.40 2.96
CA ASN A 250 -13.18 3.83 4.23
C ASN A 250 -11.97 3.53 5.13
N ALA A 251 -12.22 3.51 6.44
CA ALA A 251 -11.24 3.10 7.43
C ALA A 251 -11.59 1.74 8.01
N TYR A 252 -10.58 0.94 8.32
CA TYR A 252 -10.73 -0.41 8.86
C TYR A 252 -9.69 -0.69 9.93
N ASP A 253 -10.08 -1.49 10.91
CA ASP A 253 -9.13 -2.30 11.66
C ASP A 253 -8.93 -3.61 10.89
N VAL A 254 -7.69 -3.92 10.52
CA VAL A 254 -7.33 -5.22 9.96
C VAL A 254 -6.98 -6.17 11.10
N ILE A 255 -7.59 -7.34 11.11
CA ILE A 255 -7.44 -8.32 12.19
C ILE A 255 -6.65 -9.56 11.75
N TYR A 256 -6.42 -9.72 10.45
CA TYR A 256 -5.58 -10.79 9.91
C TYR A 256 -5.05 -10.44 8.50
N TYR A 257 -3.75 -10.65 8.29
CA TYR A 257 -3.06 -10.62 6.99
C TYR A 257 -2.61 -12.04 6.61
N ALA A 258 -2.67 -12.38 5.33
CA ALA A 258 -2.14 -13.62 4.79
C ALA A 258 -1.67 -13.46 3.34
N GLY A 259 -0.62 -14.18 2.95
CA GLY A 259 -0.09 -14.16 1.59
C GLY A 259 0.71 -12.89 1.27
N ASP A 260 0.58 -12.39 0.03
CA ASP A 260 1.43 -11.31 -0.51
C ASP A 260 1.46 -10.07 0.40
N CYS A 261 0.30 -9.63 0.88
CA CYS A 261 0.18 -8.48 1.79
C CYS A 261 0.92 -8.60 3.12
N ASN A 262 1.27 -9.82 3.53
CA ASN A 262 1.99 -10.09 4.76
C ASN A 262 3.50 -10.24 4.54
N ALA A 263 3.99 -10.21 3.30
CA ALA A 263 5.39 -10.45 2.96
C ALA A 263 6.26 -9.19 3.14
N GLY A 264 7.27 -9.27 4.00
CA GLY A 264 8.18 -8.15 4.26
C GLY A 264 7.47 -6.94 4.86
N SER A 265 7.41 -5.84 4.10
CA SER A 265 6.71 -4.61 4.49
C SER A 265 5.20 -4.85 4.62
N LYS A 266 4.56 -4.21 5.60
CA LYS A 266 3.12 -4.37 5.83
C LYS A 266 2.32 -3.28 5.13
N THR A 267 1.36 -3.68 4.28
CA THR A 267 0.40 -2.79 3.62
C THR A 267 -0.43 -2.02 4.64
N ILE A 268 -0.65 -0.73 4.41
CA ILE A 268 -1.47 0.14 5.29
C ILE A 268 -2.66 0.80 4.58
N ALA A 269 -2.68 0.76 3.25
CA ALA A 269 -3.79 1.20 2.44
C ALA A 269 -3.87 0.32 1.19
N ILE A 270 -5.08 0.07 0.71
CA ILE A 270 -5.34 -0.69 -0.53
C ILE A 270 -6.36 0.05 -1.39
N ASN A 271 -6.24 -0.07 -2.71
CA ASN A 271 -7.16 0.51 -3.70
C ASN A 271 -7.51 -0.55 -4.76
N LEU A 272 -8.71 -1.10 -4.68
CA LEU A 272 -9.12 -2.28 -5.46
C LEU A 272 -10.50 -2.08 -6.11
N PRO A 273 -10.85 -2.90 -7.12
CA PRO A 273 -10.02 -3.95 -7.76
C PRO A 273 -9.01 -3.37 -8.79
N ASN A 274 -8.03 -4.19 -9.19
CA ASN A 274 -7.08 -3.84 -10.25
C ASN A 274 -7.66 -3.92 -11.68
N ASP A 275 -8.80 -4.61 -11.86
CA ASP A 275 -9.47 -4.76 -13.16
C ASP A 275 -10.01 -3.42 -13.70
N GLU A 276 -9.41 -2.93 -14.78
CA GLU A 276 -9.78 -1.66 -15.42
C GLU A 276 -11.24 -1.63 -15.90
N HIS A 277 -11.81 -2.75 -16.33
CA HIS A 277 -13.21 -2.82 -16.76
C HIS A 277 -14.15 -2.58 -15.58
N VAL A 278 -13.85 -3.17 -14.42
CA VAL A 278 -14.60 -2.94 -13.18
C VAL A 278 -14.44 -1.49 -12.73
N GLN A 279 -13.21 -0.98 -12.74
CA GLN A 279 -12.94 0.42 -12.38
C GLN A 279 -13.71 1.41 -13.26
N LEU A 280 -13.76 1.19 -14.58
CA LEU A 280 -14.49 2.07 -15.49
C LEU A 280 -16.01 2.06 -15.26
N GLN A 281 -16.56 0.95 -14.74
CA GLN A 281 -18.01 0.81 -14.54
C GLN A 281 -18.47 1.19 -13.13
N LYS A 282 -17.68 0.89 -12.10
CA LYS A 282 -18.06 1.08 -10.69
C LYS A 282 -17.01 1.80 -9.83
N GLY A 283 -15.88 2.17 -10.42
CA GLY A 283 -14.78 2.81 -9.72
C GLY A 283 -14.03 1.84 -8.79
N THR A 284 -13.48 2.37 -7.70
CA THR A 284 -12.67 1.60 -6.76
C THR A 284 -13.10 1.85 -5.31
N ARG A 285 -12.67 0.95 -4.43
CA ARG A 285 -12.71 1.16 -2.98
C ARG A 285 -11.29 1.30 -2.44
N ARG A 286 -11.08 2.34 -1.65
CA ARG A 286 -9.86 2.63 -0.91
C ARG A 286 -10.07 2.31 0.56
N LEU A 287 -9.27 1.39 1.10
CA LEU A 287 -9.36 0.95 2.48
C LEU A 287 -8.10 1.40 3.22
N GLN A 288 -8.28 2.21 4.26
CA GLN A 288 -7.23 2.69 5.15
C GLN A 288 -7.15 1.79 6.38
N LEU A 289 -6.04 1.08 6.57
CA LEU A 289 -5.85 0.09 7.63
C LEU A 289 -5.33 0.78 8.90
N LYS A 290 -6.27 1.34 9.67
CA LYS A 290 -6.03 2.23 10.81
C LYS A 290 -5.10 1.62 11.87
N ASN A 291 -5.39 0.42 12.34
CA ASN A 291 -4.55 -0.23 13.37
C ASN A 291 -3.18 -0.70 12.84
N ALA A 292 -3.05 -1.02 11.55
CA ALA A 292 -1.74 -1.24 10.91
C ALA A 292 -0.93 0.06 10.81
N MET A 293 -1.57 1.19 10.50
CA MET A 293 -0.94 2.51 10.58
C MET A 293 -0.55 2.85 12.03
N GLN A 294 -1.38 2.52 13.02
CA GLN A 294 -1.08 2.72 14.44
C GLN A 294 0.19 1.95 14.83
N ALA A 295 0.34 0.71 14.34
CA ALA A 295 1.55 -0.07 14.58
C ALA A 295 2.81 0.64 14.06
N LYS A 296 2.79 1.16 12.83
CA LYS A 296 3.91 1.92 12.27
C LYS A 296 4.14 3.23 13.03
N PHE A 297 3.07 3.90 13.46
CA PHE A 297 3.17 5.11 14.28
C PHE A 297 3.88 4.82 15.63
N ASP A 298 3.39 3.84 16.38
CA ASP A 298 3.87 3.51 17.73
C ASP A 298 5.29 2.93 17.71
N LYS A 299 5.57 2.03 16.75
CA LYS A 299 6.82 1.26 16.72
C LYS A 299 7.94 1.92 15.94
N ILE A 300 7.61 2.87 15.06
CA ILE A 300 8.59 3.49 14.16
C ILE A 300 8.58 5.01 14.32
N LEU A 301 7.45 5.66 14.08
CA LEU A 301 7.39 7.12 14.01
C LEU A 301 7.65 7.78 15.37
N VAL A 302 7.05 7.29 16.45
CA VAL A 302 7.23 7.84 17.80
C VAL A 302 8.68 7.68 18.29
N PRO A 303 9.32 6.50 18.25
CA PRO A 303 10.73 6.36 18.59
C PRO A 303 11.65 7.25 17.73
N LEU A 304 11.37 7.36 16.43
CA LEU A 304 12.10 8.24 15.52
C LEU A 304 11.96 9.70 15.94
N ALA A 305 10.74 10.16 16.21
CA ALA A 305 10.48 11.54 16.60
C ALA A 305 11.14 11.89 17.95
N ASN A 306 11.23 10.93 18.87
CA ASN A 306 11.95 11.10 20.12
C ASN A 306 13.47 11.33 19.94
N LEU A 307 14.03 10.90 18.80
CA LEU A 307 15.44 11.09 18.48
C LEU A 307 15.69 12.32 17.61
N LEU A 308 14.83 12.56 16.62
CA LEU A 308 15.07 13.57 15.57
C LEU A 308 14.20 14.82 15.68
N ILE A 309 13.08 14.82 16.40
CA ILE A 309 12.26 16.02 16.55
C ILE A 309 12.63 16.75 17.83
N ASP A 310 12.65 18.08 17.77
CA ASP A 310 12.91 18.93 18.92
C ASP A 310 11.89 18.68 20.04
N LYS A 311 12.38 18.66 21.28
CA LYS A 311 11.61 18.28 22.45
C LYS A 311 10.34 19.12 22.61
N ASP A 312 10.40 20.41 22.28
CA ASP A 312 9.27 21.33 22.46
C ASP A 312 8.17 21.08 21.43
N GLN A 313 8.45 20.39 20.32
CA GLN A 313 7.45 20.08 19.28
C GLN A 313 6.95 18.63 19.30
N ARG A 314 7.56 17.73 20.07
CA ARG A 314 7.16 16.30 20.12
C ARG A 314 5.70 16.06 20.51
N HIS A 315 5.10 16.96 21.29
CA HIS A 315 3.69 16.84 21.68
C HIS A 315 2.71 17.01 20.50
N PHE A 316 3.17 17.55 19.37
CA PHE A 316 2.40 17.62 18.12
C PHE A 316 2.45 16.31 17.32
N ILE A 317 3.25 15.32 17.72
CA ILE A 317 3.28 14.01 17.06
C ILE A 317 2.06 13.20 17.50
N THR A 318 1.03 13.14 16.65
CA THR A 318 -0.24 12.46 16.95
C THR A 318 -0.58 11.41 15.90
N PHE A 319 -1.26 10.34 16.33
CA PHE A 319 -1.67 9.27 15.40
C PHE A 319 -2.68 9.80 14.38
N GLU A 320 -3.60 10.67 14.79
CA GLU A 320 -4.62 11.18 13.88
C GLU A 320 -4.05 12.13 12.83
N ALA A 321 -2.98 12.86 13.15
CA ALA A 321 -2.23 13.60 12.15
C ALA A 321 -1.50 12.65 11.18
N PHE A 322 -0.92 11.56 11.67
CA PHE A 322 -0.28 10.55 10.82
C PHE A 322 -1.29 9.87 9.89
N PHE A 323 -2.40 9.38 10.45
CA PHE A 323 -3.51 8.77 9.72
C PHE A 323 -4.12 9.76 8.71
N GLY A 324 -4.38 11.00 9.12
CA GLY A 324 -4.91 12.04 8.25
C GLY A 324 -3.97 12.39 7.10
N ASN A 325 -2.66 12.54 7.36
CA ASN A 325 -1.66 12.79 6.31
C ASN A 325 -1.63 11.66 5.27
N THR A 326 -1.62 10.39 5.71
CA THR A 326 -1.66 9.24 4.79
C THR A 326 -2.97 9.16 4.03
N MET A 327 -4.09 9.42 4.69
CA MET A 327 -5.40 9.39 4.04
C MET A 327 -5.52 10.49 2.96
N PHE A 328 -5.10 11.72 3.26
CA PHE A 328 -5.16 12.81 2.30
C PHE A 328 -4.14 12.64 1.16
N HIS A 329 -3.04 11.92 1.39
CA HIS A 329 -2.15 11.47 0.32
C HIS A 329 -2.92 10.60 -0.70
N GLU A 330 -3.67 9.59 -0.22
CA GLU A 330 -4.48 8.73 -1.09
C GLU A 330 -5.54 9.53 -1.86
N VAL A 331 -6.23 10.44 -1.17
CA VAL A 331 -7.19 11.36 -1.81
C VAL A 331 -6.51 12.20 -2.90
N ALA A 332 -5.31 12.70 -2.64
CA ALA A 332 -4.56 13.54 -3.57
C ALA A 332 -4.15 12.82 -4.87
N HIS A 333 -3.97 11.49 -4.87
CA HIS A 333 -3.82 10.72 -6.12
C HIS A 333 -5.01 10.88 -7.07
N GLY A 334 -6.23 11.03 -6.53
CA GLY A 334 -7.44 11.24 -7.32
C GLY A 334 -7.58 12.65 -7.90
N LEU A 335 -6.73 13.59 -7.48
CA LEU A 335 -6.81 15.02 -7.75
C LEU A 335 -5.57 15.51 -8.51
N GLY A 336 -5.63 16.75 -8.98
CA GLY A 336 -4.55 17.37 -9.74
C GLY A 336 -4.73 17.14 -11.25
N ILE A 337 -3.64 16.82 -11.93
CA ILE A 337 -3.57 16.76 -13.39
C ILE A 337 -3.32 15.32 -13.83
N LYS A 338 -4.19 14.77 -14.70
CA LYS A 338 -4.02 13.43 -15.27
C LYS A 338 -3.54 13.48 -16.71
N ASN A 339 -4.00 14.47 -17.46
CA ASN A 339 -3.57 14.74 -18.83
C ASN A 339 -2.81 16.07 -18.92
N THR A 340 -1.73 16.11 -19.70
CA THR A 340 -0.97 17.33 -19.88
C THR A 340 -1.83 18.39 -20.59
N ILE A 341 -1.61 19.66 -20.26
CA ILE A 341 -2.42 20.77 -20.81
C ILE A 341 -2.01 21.16 -22.23
N ASN A 342 -0.94 20.57 -22.74
CA ASN A 342 -0.35 20.83 -24.05
C ASN A 342 -0.52 19.67 -25.06
N GLY A 343 -1.34 18.66 -24.73
CA GLY A 343 -1.70 17.59 -25.66
C GLY A 343 -0.65 16.48 -25.83
N LYS A 344 0.33 16.36 -24.92
CA LYS A 344 1.28 15.23 -24.87
C LYS A 344 0.69 13.93 -24.31
N GLY A 345 -0.61 13.89 -24.03
CA GLY A 345 -1.31 12.72 -23.49
C GLY A 345 -1.31 12.70 -21.97
N THR A 346 -1.29 11.50 -21.38
CA THR A 346 -1.29 11.36 -19.92
C THR A 346 0.04 11.82 -19.32
N VAL A 347 0.01 12.30 -18.07
CA VAL A 347 1.22 12.67 -17.31
C VAL A 347 2.21 11.50 -17.26
N ARG A 348 1.71 10.28 -17.04
CA ARG A 348 2.52 9.06 -17.01
C ARG A 348 3.23 8.82 -18.34
N SER A 349 2.53 8.95 -19.47
CA SER A 349 3.11 8.79 -20.80
C SER A 349 4.13 9.88 -21.13
N ALA A 350 3.91 11.11 -20.66
CA ALA A 350 4.81 12.23 -20.92
C ALA A 350 6.09 12.19 -20.06
N LEU A 351 6.02 11.67 -18.82
CA LEU A 351 7.12 11.70 -17.85
C LEU A 351 7.86 10.37 -17.68
N LEU A 352 7.36 9.28 -18.25
CA LEU A 352 8.03 7.98 -18.28
C LEU A 352 8.49 7.52 -16.88
N GLU A 353 9.77 7.20 -16.70
CA GLU A 353 10.36 6.71 -15.45
C GLU A 353 10.35 7.75 -14.31
N HIS A 354 10.09 9.02 -14.62
CA HIS A 354 9.96 10.08 -13.62
C HIS A 354 8.54 10.21 -13.08
N ALA A 355 7.54 9.63 -13.76
CA ALA A 355 6.13 9.78 -13.42
C ALA A 355 5.80 9.35 -11.99
N SER A 356 6.20 8.13 -11.58
CA SER A 356 5.84 7.60 -10.26
C SER A 356 6.40 8.46 -9.12
N ALA A 357 7.70 8.80 -9.15
CA ALA A 357 8.29 9.60 -8.08
C ALA A 357 7.68 11.01 -8.00
N LEU A 358 7.32 11.61 -9.13
CA LEU A 358 6.65 12.91 -9.14
C LEU A 358 5.21 12.81 -8.63
N GLU A 359 4.48 11.76 -8.98
CA GLU A 359 3.11 11.52 -8.53
C GLU A 359 3.03 11.27 -7.02
N GLU A 360 3.96 10.50 -6.45
CA GLU A 360 4.10 10.36 -4.99
C GLU A 360 4.40 11.71 -4.32
N GLY A 361 5.33 12.46 -4.91
CA GLY A 361 5.69 13.80 -4.44
C GLY A 361 4.49 14.74 -4.44
N LYS A 362 3.66 14.67 -5.48
CA LYS A 362 2.38 15.38 -5.58
C LYS A 362 1.44 14.94 -4.47
N ALA A 363 1.12 13.65 -4.38
CA ALA A 363 0.13 13.12 -3.45
C ALA A 363 0.42 13.54 -2.01
N ASP A 364 1.68 13.46 -1.60
CA ASP A 364 2.11 13.87 -0.27
C ASP A 364 1.89 15.36 0.05
N VAL A 365 2.45 16.28 -0.74
CA VAL A 365 2.33 17.72 -0.44
C VAL A 365 0.93 18.24 -0.73
N LEU A 366 0.27 17.69 -1.75
CA LEU A 366 -1.07 18.08 -2.11
C LEU A 366 -2.08 17.58 -1.06
N GLY A 367 -1.86 16.43 -0.45
CA GLY A 367 -2.62 15.96 0.71
C GLY A 367 -2.53 16.94 1.88
N LEU A 368 -1.32 17.44 2.18
CA LEU A 368 -1.13 18.46 3.21
C LEU A 368 -1.74 19.82 2.84
N PHE A 369 -1.68 20.21 1.57
CA PHE A 369 -2.39 21.38 1.05
C PHE A 369 -3.90 21.26 1.26
N MET A 370 -4.49 20.08 1.03
CA MET A 370 -5.92 19.84 1.26
C MET A 370 -6.29 19.95 2.73
N ILE A 371 -5.44 19.43 3.62
CA ILE A 371 -5.60 19.62 5.07
C ILE A 371 -5.64 21.11 5.42
N ASN A 372 -4.75 21.94 4.86
CA ASN A 372 -4.77 23.39 5.07
C ASN A 372 -6.10 24.01 4.62
N GLN A 373 -6.58 23.67 3.42
CA GLN A 373 -7.83 24.19 2.87
C GLN A 373 -9.05 23.78 3.70
N LEU A 374 -9.10 22.54 4.17
CA LEU A 374 -10.19 22.04 5.01
C LEU A 374 -10.14 22.64 6.42
N TYR A 375 -8.95 22.83 6.98
CA TYR A 375 -8.76 23.56 8.23
C TYR A 375 -9.26 25.01 8.12
N ASP A 376 -8.90 25.74 7.06
CA ASP A 376 -9.39 27.11 6.83
C ASP A 376 -10.91 27.19 6.68
N LYS A 377 -11.55 26.11 6.24
CA LYS A 377 -13.02 25.98 6.16
C LYS A 377 -13.69 25.53 7.46
N GLY A 378 -12.92 25.17 8.49
CA GLY A 378 -13.44 24.61 9.74
C GLY A 378 -13.89 23.15 9.65
N GLU A 379 -13.48 22.42 8.60
CA GLU A 379 -13.78 20.99 8.43
C GLU A 379 -12.77 20.10 9.17
N ILE A 380 -11.59 20.63 9.49
CA ILE A 380 -10.60 20.01 10.37
C ILE A 380 -10.46 20.91 11.60
N GLU A 381 -10.86 20.40 12.76
CA GLU A 381 -10.86 21.15 14.03
C GLU A 381 -9.56 20.97 14.85
N ARG A 382 -8.70 20.02 14.46
CA ARG A 382 -7.42 19.74 15.16
C ARG A 382 -6.38 20.84 14.89
N ASP A 383 -5.39 20.96 15.78
CA ASP A 383 -4.29 21.89 15.60
C ASP A 383 -3.46 21.50 14.35
N LEU A 384 -3.37 22.41 13.38
CA LEU A 384 -2.64 22.21 12.13
C LEU A 384 -1.15 21.89 12.36
N LYS A 385 -0.59 22.32 13.49
CA LYS A 385 0.79 22.00 13.89
C LYS A 385 0.99 20.50 14.07
N GLU A 386 -0.03 19.75 14.50
CA GLU A 386 0.04 18.29 14.60
C GLU A 386 0.37 17.67 13.25
N TYR A 387 -0.32 18.12 12.20
CA TYR A 387 -0.09 17.63 10.84
C TYR A 387 1.32 17.95 10.36
N TYR A 388 1.83 19.17 10.59
CA TYR A 388 3.14 19.58 10.07
C TYR A 388 4.30 18.86 10.76
N VAL A 389 4.31 18.78 12.10
CA VAL A 389 5.40 18.12 12.84
C VAL A 389 5.37 16.62 12.58
N THR A 390 4.18 16.01 12.55
CA THR A 390 4.03 14.58 12.22
C THR A 390 4.43 14.29 10.77
N PHE A 391 4.12 15.18 9.82
CA PHE A 391 4.55 15.05 8.43
C PHE A 391 6.07 15.11 8.31
N LEU A 392 6.72 16.10 8.95
CA LEU A 392 8.19 16.18 8.96
C LEU A 392 8.83 14.92 9.54
N ALA A 393 8.33 14.41 10.67
CA ALA A 393 8.80 13.15 11.24
C ALA A 393 8.64 11.97 10.26
N SER A 394 7.52 11.92 9.54
CA SER A 394 7.22 10.85 8.57
C SER A 394 8.09 10.90 7.32
N ILE A 395 8.62 12.09 6.95
CA ILE A 395 9.63 12.20 5.90
C ILE A 395 10.80 11.30 6.24
N PHE A 396 11.44 11.46 7.42
CA PHE A 396 12.58 10.65 7.86
C PHE A 396 12.30 9.15 7.84
N ARG A 397 11.10 8.72 8.28
CA ARG A 397 10.67 7.33 8.20
C ARG A 397 10.73 6.81 6.77
N SER A 398 10.20 7.59 5.82
CA SER A 398 10.03 7.19 4.43
C SER A 398 11.34 7.26 3.62
N VAL A 399 12.29 8.12 4.00
CA VAL A 399 13.64 8.14 3.39
C VAL A 399 14.38 6.82 3.56
N ARG A 400 14.11 6.11 4.67
CA ARG A 400 14.78 4.86 5.00
C ARG A 400 14.46 3.72 4.03
N PHE A 401 13.43 3.87 3.20
CA PHE A 401 13.15 2.96 2.09
C PHE A 401 14.15 3.11 0.92
N GLY A 402 15.02 4.12 0.97
CA GLY A 402 16.13 4.31 0.04
C GLY A 402 15.74 5.05 -1.24
N ALA A 403 16.77 5.60 -1.90
CA ALA A 403 16.65 6.38 -3.13
C ALA A 403 16.28 5.54 -4.37
N SER A 404 16.22 4.21 -4.26
CA SER A 404 15.74 3.32 -5.33
C SER A 404 14.21 3.34 -5.44
N SER A 405 13.48 3.62 -4.35
CA SER A 405 12.00 3.67 -4.37
C SER A 405 11.48 5.02 -4.86
N ALA A 406 10.33 5.01 -5.56
CA ALA A 406 9.65 6.24 -6.01
C ALA A 406 9.27 7.15 -4.82
N HIS A 407 8.72 6.55 -3.76
CA HIS A 407 8.41 7.24 -2.51
C HIS A 407 9.66 7.85 -1.85
N GLY A 408 10.78 7.12 -1.80
CA GLY A 408 12.04 7.62 -1.25
C GLY A 408 12.55 8.85 -2.01
N LYS A 409 12.56 8.80 -3.35
CA LYS A 409 12.93 9.95 -4.20
C LYS A 409 12.00 11.16 -3.98
N ALA A 410 10.69 10.92 -3.89
CA ALA A 410 9.71 11.96 -3.62
C ALA A 410 9.91 12.64 -2.25
N ASN A 411 10.19 11.85 -1.21
CA ASN A 411 10.51 12.34 0.12
C ASN A 411 11.80 13.19 0.13
N MET A 412 12.78 12.83 -0.70
CA MET A 412 14.03 13.61 -0.86
C MET A 412 13.81 14.97 -1.49
N VAL A 413 13.06 15.02 -2.59
CA VAL A 413 12.69 16.31 -3.20
C VAL A 413 11.98 17.19 -2.17
N ARG A 414 11.00 16.63 -1.44
CA ARG A 414 10.26 17.37 -0.39
C ARG A 414 11.16 17.84 0.74
N PHE A 415 11.99 16.97 1.31
CA PHE A 415 12.91 17.32 2.39
C PHE A 415 13.82 18.47 2.00
N ASN A 416 14.48 18.37 0.84
CA ASN A 416 15.43 19.36 0.36
C ASN A 416 14.73 20.68 0.01
N TYR A 417 13.54 20.64 -0.58
CA TYR A 417 12.74 21.84 -0.85
C TYR A 417 12.30 22.53 0.45
N PHE A 418 11.82 21.79 1.44
CA PHE A 418 11.44 22.33 2.75
C PHE A 418 12.64 22.92 3.49
N LYS A 419 13.82 22.28 3.39
CA LYS A 419 15.08 22.83 3.90
C LYS A 419 15.44 24.15 3.23
N GLU A 420 15.39 24.22 1.89
CA GLU A 420 15.68 25.44 1.12
C GLU A 420 14.74 26.59 1.49
N LYS A 421 13.45 26.29 1.70
CA LYS A 421 12.43 27.28 2.07
C LYS A 421 12.41 27.64 3.55
N GLY A 422 13.29 27.06 4.38
CA GLY A 422 13.32 27.31 5.82
C GLY A 422 12.05 26.84 6.55
N ALA A 423 11.35 25.84 5.98
CA ALA A 423 10.16 25.22 6.58
C ALA A 423 10.49 24.47 7.88
N PHE A 424 11.75 24.07 8.06
CA PHE A 424 12.27 23.57 9.33
C PHE A 424 13.73 24.01 9.51
N SER A 425 14.22 23.93 10.75
CA SER A 425 15.63 24.06 11.09
C SER A 425 16.13 22.78 11.77
N ARG A 426 17.45 22.59 11.76
CA ARG A 426 18.15 21.54 12.51
C ARG A 426 19.08 22.21 13.52
N ASP A 427 18.97 21.83 14.79
CA ASP A 427 19.89 22.28 15.82
C ASP A 427 21.19 21.45 15.75
N GLU A 428 22.33 22.11 15.56
CA GLU A 428 23.61 21.42 15.36
C GLU A 428 24.14 20.72 16.63
N ALA A 429 23.74 21.19 17.82
CA ALA A 429 24.22 20.64 19.08
C ALA A 429 23.50 19.34 19.47
N THR A 430 22.19 19.29 19.21
CA THR A 430 21.31 18.18 19.56
C THR A 430 21.02 17.25 18.38
N GLY A 431 21.18 17.75 17.15
CA GLY A 431 20.81 17.06 15.93
C GLY A 431 19.29 16.86 15.79
N THR A 432 18.47 17.70 16.44
CA THR A 432 17.00 17.65 16.33
C THR A 432 16.46 18.71 15.39
N TYR A 433 15.28 18.44 14.81
CA TYR A 433 14.61 19.25 13.83
C TYR A 433 13.35 19.92 14.41
N SER A 434 13.13 21.18 14.04
CA SER A 434 11.98 21.98 14.45
C SER A 434 11.28 22.58 13.24
N VAL A 435 9.97 22.43 13.15
CA VAL A 435 9.13 23.05 12.13
C VAL A 435 9.00 24.56 12.36
N ASN A 436 9.17 25.34 11.31
CA ASN A 436 8.71 26.72 11.22
C ASN A 436 7.34 26.73 10.53
N PHE A 437 6.26 26.85 11.31
CA PHE A 437 4.89 26.57 10.85
C PHE A 437 4.44 27.43 9.65
N ASP A 438 4.76 28.72 9.64
CA ASP A 438 4.38 29.63 8.55
C ASP A 438 5.13 29.28 7.27
N ALA A 439 6.45 29.10 7.37
CA ALA A 439 7.28 28.70 6.24
C ALA A 439 6.92 27.29 5.73
N PHE A 440 6.50 26.38 6.62
CA PHE A 440 6.06 25.02 6.26
C PHE A 440 4.76 25.06 5.44
N ARG A 441 3.79 25.87 5.87
CA ARG A 441 2.54 26.08 5.11
C ARG A 441 2.83 26.69 3.74
N GLN A 442 3.69 27.71 3.67
CA GLN A 442 4.09 28.34 2.41
C GLN A 442 4.80 27.35 1.49
N ALA A 443 5.81 26.63 1.99
CA ALA A 443 6.57 25.66 1.21
C ALA A 443 5.69 24.52 0.68
N THR A 444 4.68 24.09 1.45
CA THR A 444 3.68 23.10 1.01
C THR A 444 2.89 23.60 -0.21
N ASN A 445 2.41 24.84 -0.16
CA ASN A 445 1.66 25.45 -1.26
C ASN A 445 2.53 25.63 -2.51
N GLU A 446 3.76 26.15 -2.34
CA GLU A 446 4.69 26.40 -3.44
C GLU A 446 5.14 25.08 -4.11
N LEU A 447 5.45 24.05 -3.33
CA LEU A 447 5.86 22.76 -3.88
C LEU A 447 4.69 22.04 -4.58
N SER A 448 3.48 22.13 -4.04
CA SER A 448 2.27 21.63 -4.70
C SER A 448 2.07 22.30 -6.07
N GLY A 449 2.20 23.63 -6.13
CA GLY A 449 2.08 24.38 -7.38
C GLY A 449 3.16 24.03 -8.40
N LEU A 450 4.41 23.89 -7.96
CA LEU A 450 5.53 23.48 -8.79
C LEU A 450 5.30 22.08 -9.41
N ILE A 451 4.98 21.09 -8.59
CA ILE A 451 4.80 19.70 -9.05
C ILE A 451 3.62 19.62 -10.04
N LEU A 452 2.48 20.24 -9.72
CA LEU A 452 1.33 20.28 -10.61
C LEU A 452 1.68 20.95 -11.95
N THR A 453 2.40 22.07 -11.94
CA THR A 453 2.83 22.73 -13.18
C THR A 453 3.70 21.80 -14.04
N LEU A 454 4.69 21.13 -13.43
CA LEU A 454 5.54 20.15 -14.13
C LEU A 454 4.75 18.98 -14.73
N GLN A 455 3.75 18.48 -14.00
CA GLN A 455 2.83 17.45 -14.51
C GLN A 455 2.01 17.98 -15.70
N GLY A 456 1.43 19.18 -15.57
CA GLY A 456 0.64 19.81 -16.62
C GLY A 456 1.41 20.09 -17.90
N ASP A 457 2.66 20.51 -17.79
CA ASP A 457 3.53 20.74 -18.96
C ASP A 457 4.10 19.45 -19.54
N GLY A 458 4.03 18.33 -18.82
CA GLY A 458 4.73 17.10 -19.17
C GLY A 458 6.20 17.38 -19.47
N ASP A 459 6.86 18.17 -18.61
CA ASP A 459 8.24 18.59 -18.79
C ASP A 459 9.20 17.53 -18.22
N TYR A 460 9.41 16.48 -19.02
CA TYR A 460 10.30 15.38 -18.68
C TYR A 460 11.69 15.84 -18.25
N SER A 461 12.28 16.83 -18.93
CA SER A 461 13.63 17.31 -18.63
C SER A 461 13.69 18.08 -17.31
N ALA A 462 12.70 18.95 -17.03
CA ALA A 462 12.66 19.67 -15.76
C ALA A 462 12.41 18.73 -14.58
N VAL A 463 11.54 17.72 -14.73
CA VAL A 463 11.30 16.72 -13.69
C VAL A 463 12.55 15.88 -13.44
N GLY A 464 13.22 15.41 -14.50
CA GLY A 464 14.48 14.68 -14.37
C GLY A 464 15.56 15.49 -13.65
N LYS A 465 15.64 16.80 -13.94
CA LYS A 465 16.54 17.73 -13.24
C LYS A 465 16.18 17.86 -11.75
N LEU A 466 14.90 18.09 -11.44
CA LEU A 466 14.41 18.19 -10.05
C LEU A 466 14.77 16.94 -9.24
N LEU A 467 14.48 15.75 -9.80
CA LEU A 467 14.79 14.48 -9.15
C LEU A 467 16.30 14.28 -8.97
N LYS A 468 17.11 14.67 -9.95
CA LYS A 468 18.58 14.52 -9.88
C LYS A 468 19.21 15.46 -8.85
N GLU A 469 18.73 16.70 -8.77
CA GLU A 469 19.33 17.73 -7.91
C GLU A 469 18.78 17.69 -6.48
N SER A 470 17.48 17.43 -6.32
CA SER A 470 16.80 17.44 -5.02
C SER A 470 16.45 16.05 -4.49
N GLY A 471 16.60 14.99 -5.28
CA GLY A 471 16.32 13.61 -4.86
C GLY A 471 17.48 12.89 -4.14
N ILE A 472 18.42 13.65 -3.57
CA ILE A 472 19.65 13.11 -2.96
C ILE A 472 19.64 13.21 -1.43
N ILE A 473 20.28 12.24 -0.77
CA ILE A 473 20.56 12.25 0.67
C ILE A 473 21.91 12.93 0.87
N ASP A 474 21.95 14.09 1.53
CA ASP A 474 23.21 14.74 1.89
C ASP A 474 23.89 14.05 3.09
N ALA A 475 25.15 14.40 3.35
CA ALA A 475 25.93 13.76 4.41
C ALA A 475 25.34 13.98 5.81
N THR A 476 24.69 15.12 6.05
CA THR A 476 24.05 15.43 7.34
C THR A 476 22.83 14.55 7.55
N LEU A 477 21.94 14.47 6.55
CA LEU A 477 20.76 13.62 6.61
C LEU A 477 21.17 12.15 6.73
N GLN A 478 22.20 11.70 5.99
CA GLN A 478 22.69 10.32 6.12
C GLN A 478 23.18 10.02 7.54
N ALA A 479 23.88 10.96 8.18
CA ALA A 479 24.30 10.80 9.58
C ALA A 479 23.10 10.72 10.53
N ASP A 480 22.05 11.49 10.30
CA ASP A 480 20.81 11.42 11.09
C ASP A 480 20.03 10.13 10.86
N LEU A 481 20.01 9.59 9.64
CA LEU A 481 19.46 8.26 9.36
C LEU A 481 20.27 7.15 10.02
N ASN A 482 21.61 7.28 10.07
CA ASN A 482 22.47 6.32 10.77
C ASN A 482 22.17 6.30 12.28
N ARG A 483 21.88 7.45 12.90
CA ARG A 483 21.45 7.52 14.31
C ARG A 483 20.18 6.71 14.57
N LEU A 484 19.26 6.64 13.60
CA LEU A 484 18.05 5.80 13.72
C LEU A 484 18.39 4.31 13.68
N THR A 485 19.33 3.93 12.83
CA THR A 485 19.84 2.54 12.73
C THR A 485 20.59 2.14 14.01
N GLU A 486 21.47 3.02 14.52
CA GLU A 486 22.20 2.81 15.78
C GLU A 486 21.28 2.70 17.00
N ALA A 487 20.10 3.34 16.94
CA ALA A 487 19.06 3.25 17.97
C ALA A 487 18.13 2.03 17.79
N ASP A 488 18.44 1.12 16.87
CA ASP A 488 17.65 -0.07 16.55
C ASP A 488 16.17 0.23 16.25
N ILE A 489 15.88 1.41 15.67
CA ILE A 489 14.51 1.76 15.31
C ILE A 489 14.11 0.88 14.12
N PRO A 490 13.02 0.09 14.21
CA PRO A 490 12.66 -0.84 13.16
C PRO A 490 12.32 -0.12 11.85
N VAL A 491 12.56 -0.78 10.71
CA VAL A 491 12.13 -0.31 9.39
C VAL A 491 10.64 -0.55 9.18
N ASP A 492 10.13 -1.69 9.67
CA ASP A 492 8.71 -2.02 9.67
C ASP A 492 8.33 -2.97 10.83
N VAL A 493 7.07 -3.41 10.87
CA VAL A 493 6.47 -4.21 11.93
C VAL A 493 6.10 -5.62 11.47
N VAL A 494 6.04 -6.52 12.44
CA VAL A 494 5.44 -7.86 12.32
C VAL A 494 4.19 -7.90 13.18
N PHE A 495 3.13 -8.52 12.70
CA PHE A 495 1.87 -8.61 13.43
C PHE A 495 1.75 -9.90 14.23
N LYS A 496 1.19 -9.78 15.44
CA LYS A 496 0.56 -10.86 16.19
C LYS A 496 -0.93 -10.79 15.88
N GLN A 497 -1.48 -11.87 15.36
CA GLN A 497 -2.82 -11.91 14.80
C GLN A 497 -3.39 -13.33 14.94
N GLY A 498 -4.71 -13.45 14.98
CA GLY A 498 -5.39 -14.72 15.17
C GLY A 498 -6.57 -14.59 16.14
N PRO A 499 -7.47 -15.58 16.20
CA PRO A 499 -8.61 -15.58 17.12
C PRO A 499 -8.19 -15.34 18.58
N GLU A 500 -7.05 -15.91 19.00
CA GLU A 500 -6.51 -15.77 20.35
C GLU A 500 -6.09 -14.33 20.70
N ILE A 501 -5.61 -13.56 19.73
CA ILE A 501 -5.23 -12.15 19.92
C ILE A 501 -6.48 -11.27 20.08
N LEU A 502 -7.58 -11.66 19.42
CA LEU A 502 -8.88 -11.01 19.51
C LEU A 502 -9.67 -11.43 20.75
N GLY A 503 -9.31 -12.55 21.38
CA GLY A 503 -10.04 -13.13 22.52
C GLY A 503 -11.31 -13.89 22.09
N ILE A 504 -11.28 -14.54 20.92
CA ILE A 504 -12.38 -15.33 20.33
C ILE A 504 -12.06 -16.82 20.37
#